data_AF-A0A920LQE5-F1
#
_entry.id   AF-A0A920LQE5-F1
#
_cell.length_a   1.000
_cell.length_b   1.000
_cell.length_c   1.000
_cell.angle_alpha   90.00
_cell.angle_beta   90.00
_cell.angle_gamma   90.00
#
_symmetry.space_group_name_H-M   'P 1'
#
loop_
_entity.id
_entity.type
_entity.pdbx_description
1 polymer ?
#
loop_
_entity_poly.entity_id
_entity_poly.type
_entity_poly.pdbx_seq_one_letter_code
_entity_poly.pdbx_strand_id
1 'polypeptide(L)'
;MAKYTDLKMASPPAPAALPGLGKTPDSTDPAFEAMRCLGCGAKTGHETLAAAMREAAEIAVGLGADPRLMPPDGLNEDSAILPVPETGEMVQSIDVISEIISDPFQLGRIAAVHAMSDIYAANAVPVWAMAAVTLGSARVDLQQSQLAQLMAGGLVALSEAGAQLVGGHTGESEALESVMR
;
A
#
# COMPACT_ATOMS: atom_id res chain seq x y z
N MET A 1 2.52 29.84 9.39
CA MET A 1 3.52 28.75 9.47
C MET A 1 4.61 29.02 10.54
N ALA A 2 4.32 29.65 11.69
CA ALA A 2 5.34 30.00 12.68
C ALA A 2 5.35 29.13 13.96
N LYS A 3 4.48 28.10 14.03
CA LYS A 3 4.18 27.40 15.29
C LYS A 3 5.10 26.20 15.61
N TYR A 4 5.91 25.75 14.65
CA TYR A 4 6.71 24.52 14.76
C TYR A 4 8.22 24.74 14.63
N THR A 5 8.67 25.99 14.50
CA THR A 5 10.07 26.30 14.15
C THR A 5 11.02 26.24 15.34
N ASP A 6 10.51 26.24 16.57
CA ASP A 6 11.30 26.38 17.81
C ASP A 6 11.08 25.23 18.83
N LEU A 7 10.71 24.04 18.35
CA LEU A 7 10.58 22.86 19.20
C LEU A 7 11.96 22.30 19.58
N LYS A 8 12.42 22.61 20.81
CA LYS A 8 13.58 21.98 21.42
C LYS A 8 13.22 20.56 21.89
N MET A 9 13.46 19.56 21.05
CA MET A 9 13.43 18.17 21.49
C MET A 9 14.76 17.81 22.14
N ALA A 10 14.72 17.24 23.35
CA ALA A 10 15.90 16.61 23.93
C ALA A 10 16.32 15.44 23.04
N SER A 11 17.63 15.28 22.78
CA SER A 11 18.11 14.09 22.08
C SER A 11 17.68 12.86 22.86
N PRO A 12 16.90 11.94 22.25
CA PRO A 12 16.51 10.73 22.93
C PRO A 12 17.78 9.95 23.31
N PRO A 13 17.78 9.28 24.47
CA PRO A 13 18.87 8.38 24.82
C PRO A 13 19.03 7.34 23.70
N ALA A 14 20.27 6.93 23.45
CA ALA A 14 20.54 5.87 22.48
C ALA A 14 19.67 4.65 22.85
N PRO A 15 18.95 4.05 21.89
CA PRO A 15 18.10 2.91 22.17
C PRO A 15 18.95 1.79 22.77
N ALA A 16 18.51 1.24 23.89
CA ALA A 16 19.15 0.07 24.47
C ALA A 16 19.06 -1.08 23.45
N ALA A 17 20.19 -1.74 23.18
CA ALA A 17 20.21 -2.90 22.30
C ALA A 17 19.33 -3.99 22.92
N LEU A 18 18.22 -4.29 22.25
CA LEU A 18 17.33 -5.37 22.64
C LEU A 18 18.09 -6.70 22.44
N PRO A 19 18.15 -7.58 23.45
CA PRO A 19 18.75 -8.90 23.30
C PRO A 19 18.09 -9.66 22.13
N GLY A 20 18.82 -9.83 21.02
CA GLY A 20 18.33 -10.53 19.83
C GLY A 20 18.35 -9.72 18.52
N LEU A 21 18.36 -8.37 18.59
CA LEU A 21 18.52 -7.53 17.39
C LEU A 21 19.99 -7.54 16.95
N GLY A 22 20.28 -8.27 15.87
CA GLY A 22 21.62 -8.46 15.31
C GLY A 22 22.00 -9.93 15.07
N LYS A 23 21.14 -10.89 15.45
CA LYS A 23 21.27 -12.27 14.98
C LYS A 23 20.69 -12.37 13.57
N THR A 24 21.40 -13.02 12.66
CA THR A 24 20.79 -13.50 11.41
C THR A 24 19.60 -14.37 11.79
N PRO A 25 18.39 -14.07 11.28
CA PRO A 25 17.18 -14.77 11.71
C PRO A 25 17.33 -16.27 11.45
N ASP A 26 17.08 -17.06 12.48
CA ASP A 26 16.98 -18.52 12.35
C ASP A 26 15.68 -18.80 11.58
N SER A 27 15.80 -19.42 10.40
CA SER A 27 14.69 -19.56 9.44
C SER A 27 13.58 -20.51 9.89
N THR A 28 13.65 -20.99 11.14
CA THR A 28 12.76 -21.97 11.76
C THR A 28 11.96 -21.40 12.95
N ASP A 29 12.14 -20.12 13.28
CA ASP A 29 11.38 -19.46 14.34
C ASP A 29 9.94 -19.18 13.86
N PRO A 30 8.91 -19.78 14.51
CA PRO A 30 7.52 -19.63 14.11
C PRO A 30 7.01 -18.19 14.20
N ALA A 31 7.66 -17.32 14.97
CA ALA A 31 7.36 -15.89 14.94
C ALA A 31 7.68 -15.27 13.57
N PHE A 32 8.75 -15.70 12.89
CA PHE A 32 9.09 -15.26 11.54
C PHE A 32 8.33 -16.01 10.45
N GLU A 33 7.86 -17.23 10.75
CA GLU A 33 6.95 -17.98 9.88
C GLU A 33 5.55 -17.33 9.83
N ALA A 34 5.06 -16.85 10.98
CA ALA A 34 3.83 -16.06 11.10
C ALA A 34 3.99 -14.57 10.68
N MET A 35 5.19 -14.00 10.80
CA MET A 35 5.48 -12.59 10.45
C MET A 35 6.00 -12.39 9.02
N ARG A 36 5.82 -13.34 8.08
CA ARG A 36 6.29 -13.16 6.70
C ARG A 36 5.84 -11.85 6.04
N CYS A 37 4.72 -11.25 6.48
CA CYS A 37 4.19 -10.01 5.91
C CYS A 37 3.94 -8.86 6.90
N LEU A 38 4.12 -9.04 8.21
CA LEU A 38 3.73 -8.02 9.22
C LEU A 38 4.84 -7.00 9.56
N GLY A 39 6.10 -7.26 9.18
CA GLY A 39 7.21 -6.32 9.37
C GLY A 39 7.57 -5.46 8.14
N CYS A 40 7.22 -5.91 6.94
CA CYS A 40 7.52 -5.24 5.66
C CYS A 40 6.26 -4.93 4.82
N GLY A 41 5.06 -5.14 5.36
CA GLY A 41 3.80 -4.89 4.66
C GLY A 41 3.60 -5.75 3.40
N ALA A 42 4.09 -7.00 3.41
CA ALA A 42 4.10 -7.91 2.25
C ALA A 42 4.87 -7.44 0.99
N LYS A 43 5.61 -6.31 1.06
CA LYS A 43 6.33 -5.77 -0.10
C LYS A 43 7.57 -6.60 -0.43
N THR A 44 7.76 -6.94 -1.70
CA THR A 44 9.02 -7.49 -2.21
C THR A 44 10.10 -6.39 -2.26
N GLY A 45 11.37 -6.76 -2.18
CA GLY A 45 12.48 -5.79 -2.23
C GLY A 45 12.59 -5.10 -3.60
N HIS A 46 13.04 -3.83 -3.61
CA HIS A 46 13.12 -3.03 -4.85
C HIS A 46 13.99 -3.70 -5.94
N GLU A 47 15.05 -4.41 -5.56
CA GLU A 47 15.97 -5.05 -6.53
C GLU A 47 15.28 -6.22 -7.22
N THR A 48 14.46 -6.96 -6.48
CA THR A 48 13.67 -8.08 -6.98
C THR A 48 12.65 -7.59 -8.00
N LEU A 49 11.90 -6.53 -7.68
CA LEU A 49 10.93 -5.95 -8.61
C LEU A 49 11.64 -5.40 -9.86
N ALA A 50 12.72 -4.62 -9.70
CA ALA A 50 13.44 -4.03 -10.82
C ALA A 50 14.03 -5.11 -11.76
N ALA A 51 14.55 -6.21 -11.21
CA ALA A 51 15.03 -7.34 -12.01
C ALA A 51 13.89 -8.05 -12.75
N ALA A 52 12.79 -8.35 -12.06
CA ALA A 52 11.63 -9.01 -12.65
C ALA A 52 10.98 -8.18 -13.76
N MET A 53 10.89 -6.85 -13.59
CA MET A 53 10.31 -5.97 -14.61
C MET A 53 11.16 -5.89 -15.88
N ARG A 54 12.50 -5.88 -15.76
CA ARG A 54 13.40 -5.96 -16.92
C ARG A 54 13.21 -7.26 -17.68
N GLU A 55 13.22 -8.38 -16.98
CA GLU A 55 13.02 -9.71 -17.57
C GLU A 55 11.63 -9.83 -18.24
N ALA A 56 10.58 -9.34 -17.58
CA ALA A 56 9.22 -9.34 -18.12
C ALA A 56 9.11 -8.52 -19.41
N ALA A 57 9.76 -7.35 -19.47
CA ALA A 57 9.78 -6.51 -20.68
C ALA A 57 10.49 -7.21 -21.85
N GLU A 58 11.64 -7.86 -21.59
CA GLU A 58 12.37 -8.64 -22.61
C GLU A 58 11.53 -9.80 -23.14
N ILE A 59 10.87 -10.56 -22.25
CA ILE A 59 9.98 -11.66 -22.63
C ILE A 59 8.82 -11.14 -23.48
N ALA A 60 8.16 -10.05 -23.04
CA ALA A 60 7.01 -9.49 -23.74
C ALA A 60 7.37 -9.03 -25.15
N VAL A 61 8.49 -8.32 -25.31
CA VAL A 61 9.00 -7.89 -26.62
C VAL A 61 9.35 -9.10 -27.50
N GLY A 62 9.97 -10.14 -26.93
CA GLY A 62 10.25 -11.40 -27.63
C GLY A 62 9.00 -12.12 -28.14
N LEU A 63 7.85 -11.93 -27.48
CA LEU A 63 6.54 -12.44 -27.89
C LEU A 63 5.77 -11.49 -28.83
N GLY A 64 6.36 -10.35 -29.21
CA GLY A 64 5.78 -9.40 -30.17
C GLY A 64 5.06 -8.20 -29.57
N ALA A 65 5.24 -7.91 -28.28
CA ALA A 65 4.75 -6.67 -27.68
C ALA A 65 5.47 -5.43 -28.27
N ASP A 66 4.78 -4.29 -28.34
CA ASP A 66 5.34 -3.02 -28.81
C ASP A 66 6.35 -2.47 -27.79
N PRO A 67 7.65 -2.34 -28.13
CA PRO A 67 8.67 -1.83 -27.20
C PRO A 67 8.37 -0.42 -26.67
N ARG A 68 7.60 0.40 -27.40
CA ARG A 68 7.25 1.77 -26.98
C ARG A 68 6.25 1.81 -25.83
N LEU A 69 5.60 0.68 -25.54
CA LEU A 69 4.62 0.53 -24.46
C LEU A 69 5.22 -0.17 -23.24
N MET A 70 6.52 -0.50 -23.28
CA MET A 70 7.19 -1.12 -22.15
C MET A 70 7.46 -0.09 -21.04
N PRO A 71 7.51 -0.52 -19.77
CA PRO A 71 7.85 0.35 -18.66
C PRO A 71 9.23 1.00 -18.87
N PRO A 72 9.41 2.29 -18.55
CA PRO A 72 10.72 2.93 -18.61
C PRO A 72 11.69 2.34 -17.56
N ASP A 73 12.98 2.46 -17.84
CA ASP A 73 14.02 2.13 -16.86
C ASP A 73 13.92 3.04 -15.63
N GLY A 74 14.19 2.49 -14.45
CA GLY A 74 14.23 3.27 -13.20
C GLY A 74 12.85 3.67 -12.67
N LEU A 75 11.82 2.86 -12.92
CA LEU A 75 10.49 2.96 -12.33
C LEU A 75 10.56 2.77 -10.80
N ASN A 76 10.91 3.85 -10.11
CA ASN A 76 11.26 3.87 -8.69
C ASN A 76 10.37 4.82 -7.86
N GLU A 77 9.33 5.38 -8.49
CA GLU A 77 8.37 6.27 -7.82
C GLU A 77 7.12 5.49 -7.41
N ASP A 78 6.56 5.82 -6.24
CA ASP A 78 5.36 5.17 -5.69
C ASP A 78 4.05 5.66 -6.36
N SER A 79 4.15 6.57 -7.33
CA SER A 79 3.01 7.04 -8.12
C SER A 79 3.40 7.23 -9.58
N ALA A 80 2.43 7.09 -10.48
CA ALA A 80 2.59 7.34 -11.90
C ALA A 80 1.92 8.67 -12.28
N ILE A 81 2.65 9.56 -12.95
CA ILE A 81 2.11 10.76 -13.57
C ILE A 81 1.71 10.41 -15.01
N LEU A 82 0.41 10.49 -15.28
CA LEU A 82 -0.19 10.14 -16.56
C LEU A 82 -0.63 11.43 -17.26
N PRO A 83 -0.12 11.72 -18.46
CA PRO A 83 -0.60 12.86 -19.23
C PRO A 83 -2.05 12.61 -19.66
N VAL A 84 -2.94 13.53 -19.34
CA VAL A 84 -4.33 13.51 -19.79
C VAL A 84 -4.51 14.62 -20.84
N PRO A 85 -4.79 14.26 -22.11
CA PRO A 85 -5.06 15.25 -23.13
C PRO A 85 -6.10 16.26 -22.65
N GLU A 86 -5.85 17.55 -22.88
CA GLU A 86 -6.76 18.67 -22.60
C GLU A 86 -6.96 19.03 -21.11
N THR A 87 -6.67 18.15 -20.15
CA THR A 87 -6.93 18.41 -18.71
C THR A 87 -5.69 18.43 -17.82
N GLY A 88 -4.50 18.15 -18.36
CA GLY A 88 -3.23 18.25 -17.63
C GLY A 88 -2.63 16.88 -17.30
N GLU A 89 -2.34 16.63 -16.03
CA GLU A 89 -1.71 15.41 -15.54
C GLU A 89 -2.59 14.74 -14.48
N MET A 90 -2.65 13.42 -14.51
CA MET A 90 -3.31 12.58 -13.50
C MET A 90 -2.25 11.80 -12.74
N VAL A 91 -2.26 11.90 -11.42
CA VAL A 91 -1.38 11.08 -10.57
C VAL A 91 -2.17 9.87 -10.10
N GLN A 92 -1.58 8.69 -10.25
CA GLN A 92 -2.17 7.43 -9.78
C GLN A 92 -1.17 6.67 -8.91
N SER A 93 -1.59 6.24 -7.73
CA SER A 93 -0.89 5.27 -6.89
C SER A 93 -1.80 4.07 -6.62
N ILE A 94 -1.22 2.97 -6.14
CA ILE A 94 -1.93 1.84 -5.55
C ILE A 94 -1.10 1.30 -4.39
N ASP A 95 -1.72 1.12 -3.22
CA ASP A 95 -1.04 0.46 -2.11
C ASP A 95 -2.00 -0.45 -1.33
N VAL A 96 -1.44 -1.53 -0.80
CA VAL A 96 -2.12 -2.60 -0.10
C VAL A 96 -1.45 -2.79 1.24
N ILE A 97 -2.24 -2.86 2.30
CA ILE A 97 -1.74 -3.27 3.61
C ILE A 97 -2.47 -4.51 4.09
N SER A 98 -1.69 -5.40 4.71
CA SER A 98 -2.22 -6.52 5.48
C SER A 98 -2.85 -6.03 6.79
N GLU A 99 -3.64 -6.89 7.43
CA GLU A 99 -4.24 -6.60 8.72
C GLU A 99 -3.17 -6.31 9.79
N ILE A 100 -3.02 -5.04 10.17
CA ILE A 100 -2.15 -4.58 11.26
C ILE A 100 -2.90 -4.34 12.58
N ILE A 101 -4.24 -4.30 12.51
CA ILE A 101 -5.13 -4.07 13.66
C ILE A 101 -6.43 -4.84 13.45
N SER A 102 -6.97 -5.37 14.55
CA SER A 102 -8.16 -6.22 14.54
C SER A 102 -9.49 -5.48 14.39
N ASP A 103 -9.51 -4.15 14.46
CA ASP A 103 -10.72 -3.34 14.24
C ASP A 103 -10.84 -3.04 12.74
N PRO A 104 -11.83 -3.63 12.02
CA PRO A 104 -11.94 -3.44 10.59
C PRO A 104 -12.23 -1.98 10.22
N PHE A 105 -12.98 -1.23 11.03
CA PHE A 105 -13.28 0.16 10.74
C PHE A 105 -12.01 1.01 10.79
N GLN A 106 -11.18 0.83 11.84
CA GLN A 106 -9.91 1.52 11.93
C GLN A 106 -8.93 1.07 10.85
N LEU A 107 -8.88 -0.23 10.55
CA LEU A 107 -8.07 -0.76 9.46
C LEU A 107 -8.46 -0.09 8.13
N GLY A 108 -9.75 0.06 7.84
CA GLY A 108 -10.24 0.71 6.63
C GLY A 108 -9.83 2.18 6.55
N ARG A 109 -9.89 2.91 7.67
CA ARG A 109 -9.38 4.30 7.72
C ARG A 109 -7.88 4.35 7.46
N ILE A 110 -7.11 3.48 8.10
CA ILE A 110 -5.66 3.43 7.94
C ILE A 110 -5.30 3.09 6.49
N ALA A 111 -5.93 2.08 5.90
CA ALA A 111 -5.71 1.67 4.51
C ALA A 111 -6.00 2.81 3.53
N ALA A 112 -7.09 3.56 3.72
CA ALA A 112 -7.43 4.72 2.88
C ALA A 112 -6.39 5.84 2.97
N VAL A 113 -5.98 6.20 4.19
CA VAL A 113 -4.98 7.26 4.41
C VAL A 113 -3.61 6.84 3.86
N HIS A 114 -3.25 5.58 4.07
CA HIS A 114 -2.02 4.98 3.56
C HIS A 114 -1.98 5.03 2.03
N ALA A 115 -3.04 4.60 1.36
CA ALA A 115 -3.18 4.66 -0.09
C ALA A 115 -3.10 6.09 -0.65
N MET A 116 -3.68 7.08 0.03
CA MET A 116 -3.61 8.48 -0.39
C MET A 116 -2.24 9.12 -0.12
N SER A 117 -1.38 8.50 0.69
CA SER A 117 -0.12 9.11 1.12
C SER A 117 0.83 9.40 -0.05
N ASP A 118 0.88 8.53 -1.05
CA ASP A 118 1.68 8.73 -2.27
C ASP A 118 1.15 9.87 -3.13
N ILE A 119 -0.18 10.05 -3.17
CA ILE A 119 -0.81 11.17 -3.88
C ILE A 119 -0.39 12.49 -3.23
N TYR A 120 -0.38 12.56 -1.89
CA TYR A 120 0.11 13.73 -1.17
C TYR A 120 1.62 13.92 -1.33
N ALA A 121 2.41 12.84 -1.33
CA ALA A 121 3.86 12.90 -1.54
C ALA A 121 4.23 13.41 -2.94
N ALA A 122 3.43 13.06 -3.94
CA ALA A 122 3.50 13.59 -5.31
C ALA A 122 2.94 15.03 -5.45
N ASN A 123 2.57 15.68 -4.34
CA ASN A 123 2.00 17.03 -4.31
C ASN A 123 0.72 17.17 -5.15
N ALA A 124 -0.06 16.09 -5.25
CA ALA A 124 -1.35 16.02 -5.93
C ALA A 124 -2.52 16.03 -4.94
N VAL A 125 -3.75 16.14 -5.47
CA VAL A 125 -4.98 16.15 -4.68
C VAL A 125 -5.78 14.88 -5.00
N PRO A 126 -6.14 14.05 -4.01
CA PRO A 126 -7.01 12.90 -4.22
C PRO A 126 -8.39 13.33 -4.74
N VAL A 127 -8.87 12.68 -5.82
CA VAL A 127 -10.18 12.98 -6.43
C VAL A 127 -11.10 11.76 -6.49
N TRP A 128 -10.53 10.61 -6.86
CA TRP A 128 -11.25 9.35 -6.98
C TRP A 128 -10.44 8.23 -6.35
N ALA A 129 -11.16 7.18 -5.95
CA ALA A 129 -10.59 5.99 -5.37
C ALA A 129 -11.23 4.71 -5.90
N MET A 130 -10.49 3.59 -5.93
CA MET A 130 -10.99 2.24 -6.14
C MET A 130 -10.55 1.32 -4.99
N ALA A 131 -11.48 0.62 -4.36
CA ALA A 131 -11.12 -0.34 -3.32
C ALA A 131 -10.66 -1.67 -3.92
N ALA A 132 -9.62 -2.30 -3.41
CA ALA A 132 -9.39 -3.73 -3.63
C ALA A 132 -9.31 -4.40 -2.26
N VAL A 133 -10.12 -5.42 -1.98
CA VAL A 133 -10.18 -5.99 -0.62
C VAL A 133 -10.11 -7.50 -0.73
N THR A 134 -9.12 -8.11 -0.08
CA THR A 134 -9.00 -9.55 0.05
C THR A 134 -9.42 -9.92 1.46
N LEU A 135 -10.56 -10.59 1.63
CA LEU A 135 -11.01 -11.03 2.95
C LEU A 135 -10.39 -12.38 3.31
N GLY A 136 -10.14 -12.58 4.62
CA GLY A 136 -9.82 -13.90 5.14
C GLY A 136 -10.99 -14.87 4.96
N SER A 137 -10.70 -16.15 4.74
CA SER A 137 -11.72 -17.18 4.68
C SER A 137 -12.53 -17.27 5.97
N ALA A 138 -13.84 -17.03 5.86
CA ALA A 138 -14.76 -17.05 6.96
C ALA A 138 -16.19 -17.32 6.47
N ARG A 139 -17.13 -17.45 7.41
CA ARG A 139 -18.55 -17.58 7.07
C ARG A 139 -19.03 -16.29 6.38
N VAL A 140 -19.89 -16.41 5.38
CA VAL A 140 -20.32 -15.30 4.51
C VAL A 140 -20.86 -14.10 5.29
N ASP A 141 -21.61 -14.33 6.36
CA ASP A 141 -22.16 -13.28 7.22
C ASP A 141 -21.07 -12.51 7.98
N LEU A 142 -20.00 -13.20 8.40
CA LEU A 142 -18.84 -12.57 9.02
C LEU A 142 -18.04 -11.75 8.02
N GLN A 143 -17.80 -12.29 6.82
CA GLN A 143 -17.13 -11.57 5.73
C GLN A 143 -17.89 -10.31 5.35
N GLN A 144 -19.21 -10.39 5.22
CA GLN A 144 -20.05 -9.24 4.92
C GLN A 144 -19.96 -8.17 6.03
N SER A 145 -20.01 -8.58 7.30
CA SER A 145 -19.89 -7.67 8.45
C SER A 145 -18.52 -6.97 8.50
N GLN A 146 -17.44 -7.74 8.32
CA GLN A 146 -16.07 -7.21 8.28
C GLN A 146 -15.88 -6.24 7.13
N LEU A 147 -16.31 -6.62 5.92
CA LEU A 147 -16.24 -5.76 4.74
C LEU A 147 -17.02 -4.46 4.95
N ALA A 148 -18.23 -4.53 5.52
CA ALA A 148 -19.02 -3.33 5.79
C ALA A 148 -18.30 -2.36 6.74
N GLN A 149 -17.70 -2.85 7.82
CA GLN A 149 -16.93 -2.02 8.75
C GLN A 149 -15.67 -1.45 8.11
N LEU A 150 -14.91 -2.29 7.38
CA LEU A 150 -13.72 -1.86 6.64
C LEU A 150 -14.04 -0.76 5.64
N MET A 151 -15.06 -0.96 4.81
CA MET A 151 -15.48 0.02 3.81
C MET A 151 -16.02 1.29 4.46
N ALA A 152 -16.76 1.20 5.58
CA ALA A 152 -17.23 2.38 6.31
C ALA A 152 -16.07 3.24 6.81
N GLY A 153 -15.02 2.61 7.35
CA GLY A 153 -13.80 3.32 7.76
C GLY A 153 -13.15 4.04 6.58
N GLY A 154 -12.89 3.33 5.50
CA GLY A 154 -12.23 3.93 4.34
C GLY A 154 -13.06 5.03 3.68
N LEU A 155 -14.40 4.88 3.60
CA LEU A 155 -15.29 5.92 3.10
C LEU A 155 -15.26 7.20 3.94
N VAL A 156 -15.12 7.09 5.27
CA VAL A 156 -14.94 8.27 6.14
C VAL A 156 -13.64 8.99 5.79
N ALA A 157 -12.53 8.27 5.69
CA ALA A 157 -11.23 8.86 5.36
C ALA A 157 -11.19 9.50 3.95
N LEU A 158 -11.77 8.83 2.95
CA LEU A 158 -11.89 9.38 1.59
C LEU A 158 -12.77 10.64 1.58
N SER A 159 -13.89 10.62 2.31
CA SER A 159 -14.76 11.79 2.43
C SER A 159 -14.07 12.97 3.11
N GLU A 160 -13.22 12.72 4.12
CA GLU A 160 -12.40 13.76 4.77
C GLU A 160 -11.39 14.39 3.79
N ALA A 161 -10.89 13.62 2.81
CA ALA A 161 -9.99 14.07 1.77
C ALA A 161 -10.70 14.69 0.54
N GLY A 162 -12.03 14.63 0.48
CA GLY A 162 -12.81 15.06 -0.69
C GLY A 162 -12.73 14.12 -1.90
N ALA A 163 -12.30 12.87 -1.69
CA ALA A 163 -12.19 11.86 -2.72
C ALA A 163 -13.45 10.97 -2.78
N GLN A 164 -13.85 10.56 -3.98
CA GLN A 164 -14.99 9.67 -4.19
C GLN A 164 -14.53 8.24 -4.50
N LEU A 165 -15.06 7.26 -3.77
CA LEU A 165 -14.92 5.85 -4.16
C LEU A 165 -15.80 5.56 -5.39
N VAL A 166 -15.19 5.14 -6.51
CA VAL A 166 -15.86 4.95 -7.80
C VAL A 166 -15.94 3.48 -8.25
N GLY A 167 -15.33 2.56 -7.51
CA GLY A 167 -15.39 1.14 -7.83
C GLY A 167 -14.47 0.31 -6.96
N GLY A 168 -14.25 -0.94 -7.38
CA GLY A 168 -13.32 -1.81 -6.71
C GLY A 168 -13.37 -3.28 -7.10
N HIS A 169 -12.60 -4.08 -6.37
CA HIS A 169 -12.53 -5.53 -6.46
C HIS A 169 -12.55 -6.17 -5.07
N THR A 170 -13.14 -7.35 -4.94
CA THR A 170 -13.11 -8.12 -3.70
C THR A 170 -12.67 -9.55 -3.98
N GLY A 171 -11.70 -10.04 -3.22
CA GLY A 171 -11.21 -11.42 -3.25
C GLY A 171 -11.30 -12.09 -1.89
N GLU A 172 -11.00 -13.38 -1.88
CA GLU A 172 -10.89 -14.19 -0.66
C GLU A 172 -9.53 -14.90 -0.67
N SER A 173 -8.84 -14.90 0.46
CA SER A 173 -7.61 -15.67 0.67
C SER A 173 -7.54 -16.21 2.10
N GLU A 174 -6.51 -16.98 2.43
CA GLU A 174 -6.30 -17.41 3.82
C GLU A 174 -6.01 -16.21 4.76
N ALA A 175 -5.63 -15.04 4.24
CA ALA A 175 -5.34 -13.82 4.99
C ALA A 175 -6.18 -12.59 4.53
N LEU A 176 -6.40 -11.65 5.45
CA LEU A 176 -7.05 -10.36 5.17
C LEU A 176 -6.02 -9.34 4.65
N GLU A 177 -6.24 -8.83 3.43
CA GLU A 177 -5.46 -7.75 2.81
C GLU A 177 -6.43 -6.66 2.31
N SER A 178 -6.08 -5.40 2.44
CA SER A 178 -6.93 -4.30 1.99
C SER A 178 -6.13 -3.25 1.21
N VAL A 179 -6.66 -2.91 0.05
CA VAL A 179 -6.20 -1.94 -0.93
C VAL A 179 -7.24 -0.83 -0.98
N MET A 180 -6.78 0.40 -0.93
CA MET A 180 -7.49 1.51 -1.55
C MET A 180 -6.57 2.09 -2.62
N ARG A 181 -7.15 2.45 -3.74
CA ARG A 181 -6.52 3.10 -4.89
C ARG A 181 -7.19 4.44 -5.08
#